data_AF-A0A7Y1ZF70-F1
#
_entry.id   AF-A0A7Y1ZF70-F1
#
_cell.length_a   1.000
_cell.length_b   1.000
_cell.length_c   1.000
_cell.angle_alpha   90.00
_cell.angle_beta   90.00
_cell.angle_gamma   90.00
#
_symmetry.space_group_name_H-M   'P 1'
#
loop_
_entity.id
_entity.type
_entity.pdbx_description
1 polymer ?
#
loop_
_entity_poly.entity_id
_entity_poly.type
_entity_poly.pdbx_seq_one_letter_code
_entity_poly.pdbx_strand_id
1 'polypeptide(L)'
;MQKRVLLIIRHSPYGSGLARAGVDFALACGAFEQNITLLFTGPGVLQLKDQQSGSALGLKDIGKQLASLPLYDIASVCVDADAGARYALDCNSS
;
A
#
# COMPACT_ATOMS: atom_id res chain seq x y z
N MET A 1 -26.13 0.53 -6.00
CA MET A 1 -25.44 0.98 -4.77
C MET A 1 -23.98 0.55 -4.88
N GLN A 2 -23.04 1.50 -4.89
CA GLN A 2 -21.62 1.19 -4.99
C GLN A 2 -21.13 0.58 -3.67
N LYS A 3 -20.47 -0.58 -3.70
CA LYS A 3 -19.88 -1.21 -2.50
C LYS A 3 -18.56 -0.51 -2.19
N ARG A 4 -18.33 -0.21 -0.92
CA ARG A 4 -17.06 0.33 -0.43
C ARG A 4 -16.19 -0.80 0.11
N VAL A 5 -14.95 -0.85 -0.33
CA VAL A 5 -13.96 -1.87 0.07
C VAL A 5 -12.88 -1.18 0.90
N LEU A 6 -12.61 -1.71 2.09
CA LEU A 6 -11.45 -1.32 2.89
C LEU A 6 -10.43 -2.45 2.85
N LEU A 7 -9.25 -2.18 2.30
CA LEU A 7 -8.13 -3.09 2.31
C LEU A 7 -7.18 -2.74 3.46
N ILE A 8 -7.06 -3.64 4.43
CA ILE A 8 -6.17 -3.46 5.58
C ILE A 8 -4.83 -4.17 5.31
N ILE A 9 -3.76 -3.40 5.24
CA ILE A 9 -2.41 -3.86 4.94
C ILE A 9 -1.60 -3.87 6.24
N ARG A 10 -1.23 -5.06 6.70
CA ARG A 10 -0.55 -5.27 8.01
C ARG A 10 0.81 -5.95 7.93
N HIS A 11 1.18 -6.46 6.77
CA HIS A 11 2.41 -7.23 6.58
C HIS A 11 3.53 -6.34 6.05
N SER A 12 4.75 -6.55 6.54
CA SER A 12 5.93 -5.83 6.06
C SER A 12 6.17 -6.10 4.57
N PRO A 13 6.82 -5.17 3.85
CA PRO A 13 7.25 -5.41 2.48
C PRO A 13 8.19 -6.62 2.45
N TYR A 14 8.08 -7.44 1.39
CA TYR A 14 8.96 -8.57 1.07
C TYR A 14 9.02 -9.73 2.08
N GLY A 15 8.39 -9.65 3.25
CA GLY A 15 8.36 -10.75 4.24
C GLY A 15 7.41 -11.90 3.86
N SER A 16 6.46 -11.65 2.96
CA SER A 16 5.56 -12.66 2.40
C SER A 16 4.92 -12.16 1.10
N GLY A 17 4.34 -13.05 0.31
CA GLY A 17 3.57 -12.69 -0.89
C GLY A 17 2.28 -11.91 -0.60
N LEU A 18 1.83 -11.82 0.66
CA LEU A 18 0.58 -11.16 1.04
C LEU A 18 0.61 -9.64 0.81
N ALA A 19 1.75 -9.00 1.07
CA ALA A 19 1.92 -7.56 0.81
C ALA A 19 1.67 -7.26 -0.67
N ARG A 20 2.29 -8.06 -1.54
CA ARG A 20 2.16 -7.95 -2.98
C ARG A 20 0.73 -8.24 -3.46
N ALA A 21 0.13 -9.31 -2.97
CA ALA A 21 -1.24 -9.68 -3.31
C ALA A 21 -2.25 -8.58 -2.93
N GLY A 22 -2.04 -7.91 -1.80
CA GLY A 22 -2.85 -6.76 -1.39
C GLY A 22 -2.77 -5.59 -2.38
N VAL A 23 -1.56 -5.24 -2.82
CA VAL A 23 -1.37 -4.17 -3.82
C VAL A 23 -1.98 -4.54 -5.17
N ASP A 24 -1.78 -5.77 -5.64
CA ASP A 24 -2.37 -6.24 -6.90
C ASP A 24 -3.91 -6.29 -6.82
N PHE A 25 -4.48 -6.65 -5.66
CA PHE A 25 -5.93 -6.57 -5.42
C PHE A 25 -6.44 -5.12 -5.46
N ALA A 26 -5.71 -4.17 -4.86
CA ALA A 26 -6.07 -2.76 -4.91
C ALA A 26 -6.09 -2.24 -6.35
N LEU A 27 -5.06 -2.53 -7.13
CA LEU A 27 -4.98 -2.17 -8.56
C LEU A 27 -6.13 -2.78 -9.37
N ALA A 28 -6.48 -4.04 -9.11
CA ALA A 28 -7.63 -4.68 -9.74
C ALA A 28 -8.93 -3.95 -9.38
N CYS A 29 -9.15 -3.58 -8.11
CA CYS A 29 -10.31 -2.80 -7.70
C CYS A 29 -10.39 -1.44 -8.44
N GLY A 30 -9.28 -0.73 -8.58
CA GLY A 30 -9.24 0.53 -9.35
C GLY A 30 -9.57 0.31 -10.83
N ALA A 31 -9.05 -0.76 -11.44
CA ALA A 31 -9.38 -1.10 -12.83
C ALA A 31 -10.86 -1.45 -13.06
N PHE A 32 -11.58 -1.89 -12.01
CA PHE A 32 -13.02 -2.14 -12.04
C PHE A 32 -13.86 -0.99 -11.46
N GLU A 33 -13.26 0.21 -11.32
CA GLU A 33 -13.91 1.42 -10.78
C GLU A 33 -14.59 1.19 -9.41
N GLN A 34 -14.03 0.29 -8.60
CA GLN A 34 -14.53 0.01 -7.25
C GLN A 34 -14.04 1.09 -6.28
N ASN A 35 -14.93 1.52 -5.38
CA ASN A 35 -14.57 2.47 -4.34
C ASN A 35 -13.75 1.75 -3.26
N ILE A 36 -12.43 1.88 -3.33
CA ILE A 36 -11.49 1.24 -2.42
C ILE A 36 -10.70 2.27 -1.59
N THR A 37 -10.50 1.94 -0.31
CA THR A 37 -9.60 2.65 0.61
C THR A 37 -8.54 1.67 1.11
N LEU A 38 -7.29 2.12 1.16
CA LEU A 38 -6.18 1.36 1.71
C LEU A 38 -5.86 1.88 3.11
N LEU A 39 -5.72 1.00 4.08
CA LEU A 39 -5.28 1.33 5.43
C LEU A 39 -4.02 0.53 5.77
N PHE A 40 -2.91 1.22 5.96
CA PHE A 40 -1.65 0.63 6.40
C PHE A 40 -1.55 0.68 7.92
N THR A 41 -1.32 -0.48 8.56
CA THR A 41 -1.20 -0.59 10.03
C THR A 41 -0.04 -1.50 10.42
N GLY A 42 0.49 -1.34 11.64
CA GLY A 42 1.57 -2.18 12.15
C GLY A 42 2.76 -2.23 11.17
N PRO A 43 3.39 -3.39 10.93
CA PRO A 43 4.49 -3.51 9.97
C PRO A 43 4.10 -3.17 8.52
N GLY A 44 2.80 -3.11 8.20
CA GLY A 44 2.31 -2.74 6.87
C GLY A 44 2.74 -1.35 6.43
N VAL A 45 2.87 -0.41 7.38
CA VAL A 45 3.29 0.97 7.07
C VAL A 45 4.68 1.02 6.46
N LEU A 46 5.54 0.03 6.72
CA LEU A 46 6.85 -0.06 6.11
C LEU A 46 6.79 -0.10 4.58
N GLN A 47 5.70 -0.56 3.96
CA GLN A 47 5.56 -0.56 2.50
C GLN A 47 5.54 0.84 1.88
N LEU A 48 5.25 1.87 2.66
CA LEU A 48 5.19 3.27 2.23
C LEU A 48 6.54 4.00 2.37
N LYS A 49 7.58 3.34 2.89
CA LYS A 49 8.91 3.97 2.96
C LYS A 49 9.48 4.20 1.57
N ASP A 50 10.14 5.35 1.41
CA ASP A 50 10.86 5.68 0.19
C ASP A 50 12.05 4.75 -0.05
N GLN A 51 12.53 4.75 -1.30
CA GLN A 51 13.74 4.04 -1.74
C GLN A 51 13.73 2.52 -1.48
N GLN A 52 12.55 1.91 -1.39
CA GLN A 52 12.45 0.45 -1.36
C GLN A 52 12.89 -0.16 -2.68
N SER A 53 13.66 -1.24 -2.59
CA SER A 53 14.02 -2.04 -3.75
C SER A 53 13.90 -3.52 -3.44
N GLY A 54 13.03 -4.20 -4.20
CA GLY A 54 12.96 -5.66 -4.23
C GLY A 54 14.05 -6.31 -5.09
N SER A 55 14.88 -5.52 -5.79
CA SER A 55 15.83 -6.03 -6.79
C SER A 55 16.85 -7.00 -6.21
N ALA A 56 17.33 -6.74 -4.99
CA ALA A 56 18.26 -7.63 -4.29
C ALA A 56 17.67 -9.01 -3.99
N LEU A 57 16.33 -9.12 -3.98
CA LEU A 57 15.58 -10.36 -3.75
C LEU A 57 14.98 -10.94 -5.04
N GLY A 58 15.25 -10.33 -6.20
CA GLY A 58 14.59 -10.69 -7.46
C GLY A 58 13.08 -10.40 -7.48
N LEU A 59 12.59 -9.56 -6.56
CA LEU A 59 11.18 -9.22 -6.41
C LEU A 59 10.87 -7.86 -7.04
N LYS A 60 9.62 -7.71 -7.50
CA LYS A 60 9.12 -6.42 -7.98
C LYS A 60 9.10 -5.39 -6.85
N ASP A 61 9.37 -4.15 -7.23
CA ASP A 61 9.34 -3.00 -6.33
C ASP A 61 7.89 -2.68 -5.93
N ILE A 62 7.59 -2.76 -4.63
CA ILE A 62 6.24 -2.51 -4.10
C ILE A 62 5.99 -0.99 -4.03
N GLY A 63 6.99 -0.19 -3.67
CA GLY A 63 6.87 1.26 -3.61
C GLY A 63 6.49 1.86 -4.96
N LYS A 64 7.10 1.39 -6.05
CA LYS A 64 6.73 1.81 -7.42
C LYS A 64 5.29 1.47 -7.80
N GLN A 65 4.75 0.36 -7.31
CA GLN A 65 3.35 0.04 -7.55
C GLN A 65 2.42 0.92 -6.75
N LEU A 66 2.76 1.19 -5.49
CA LEU A 66 1.97 2.07 -4.63
C LEU A 66 1.92 3.49 -5.22
N ALA A 67 3.03 3.96 -5.79
CA ALA A 67 3.08 5.24 -6.51
C ALA A 67 2.17 5.29 -7.76
N SER A 68 1.75 4.14 -8.30
CA SER A 68 0.83 4.08 -9.44
C SER A 68 -0.64 4.12 -9.04
N LEU A 69 -0.99 3.96 -7.75
CA LEU A 69 -2.38 3.94 -7.26
C LEU A 69 -3.22 5.14 -7.72
N PRO A 70 -2.70 6.40 -7.73
CA PRO A 70 -3.46 7.54 -8.22
C PRO A 70 -3.87 7.44 -9.69
N LEU A 71 -3.14 6.67 -10.51
CA LEU A 71 -3.47 6.44 -11.93
C LEU A 71 -4.71 5.55 -12.11
N TYR A 72 -5.15 4.87 -11.04
CA TYR A 72 -6.32 3.98 -11.01
C TYR A 72 -7.47 4.59 -10.19
N ASP A 73 -7.48 5.91 -10.00
CA ASP A 73 -8.42 6.64 -9.13
C ASP A 73 -8.44 6.18 -7.67
N ILE A 74 -7.36 5.52 -7.21
CA ILE A 74 -7.18 5.09 -5.83
C ILE A 74 -6.46 6.20 -5.05
N ALA A 75 -7.21 7.21 -4.64
CA ALA A 75 -6.67 8.34 -3.88
C ALA A 75 -6.73 8.15 -2.35
N SER A 76 -7.55 7.21 -1.87
CA SER A 76 -7.79 7.03 -0.43
C SER A 76 -6.76 6.08 0.20
N VAL A 77 -5.61 6.63 0.58
CA VAL A 77 -4.57 5.93 1.34
C VAL A 77 -4.49 6.50 2.75
N CYS A 78 -4.67 5.64 3.75
CA CYS A 78 -4.64 5.97 5.17
C CYS A 78 -3.51 5.22 5.87
N VAL A 79 -2.94 5.85 6.90
CA VAL A 79 -1.88 5.27 7.73
C VAL A 79 -2.31 5.34 9.19
N ASP A 80 -2.14 4.23 9.91
CA ASP A 80 -2.24 4.19 11.36
C ASP A 80 -1.17 5.09 11.98
N ALA A 81 -1.59 6.15 12.68
CA ALA A 81 -0.68 7.18 13.17
C ALA A 81 0.37 6.62 14.16
N ASP A 82 -0.04 5.70 15.03
CA ASP A 82 0.85 5.08 16.02
C ASP A 82 1.93 4.21 15.33
N ALA A 83 1.54 3.40 14.34
CA ALA A 83 2.48 2.64 13.53
C ALA A 83 3.38 3.54 12.69
N GLY A 84 2.83 4.58 12.05
CA GLY A 84 3.60 5.56 11.28
C GLY A 84 4.70 6.21 12.12
N ALA A 85 4.35 6.67 13.32
CA ALA A 85 5.30 7.21 14.29
C ALA A 85 6.33 6.16 14.73
N ARG A 86 5.89 4.94 15.07
CA ARG A 86 6.77 3.84 15.50
C ARG A 86 7.83 3.48 14.47
N TYR A 87 7.50 3.53 13.19
CA TYR A 87 8.41 3.16 12.11
C TYR A 87 9.14 4.34 11.47
N ALA A 88 8.98 5.56 12.03
CA ALA A 88 9.54 6.81 11.52
C ALA A 88 9.23 6.97 10.03
N LEU A 89 7.93 6.96 9.72
CA LEU A 89 7.43 7.18 8.39
C LEU A 89 7.29 8.69 8.18
N ASP A 90 8.00 9.23 7.19
CA ASP A 90 7.89 10.63 6.82
C ASP A 90 6.52 10.82 6.13
N CYS A 91 5.50 11.22 6.88
CA CYS A 91 4.15 11.48 6.36
C CYS A 91 4.07 12.74 5.48
N ASN A 92 5.18 13.18 4.89
CA ASN A 92 5.34 14.52 4.33
C ASN A 92 5.24 14.58 2.79
N SER A 93 4.62 13.60 2.16
CA SER A 93 4.28 13.62 0.72
C SER A 93 2.80 13.97 0.57
N SER A 94 2.56 15.27 0.35
CA SER A 94 1.28 15.87 -0.02
C SER A 94 0.74 15.38 -1.36
#